data_AF-A0A3C0HPA7-F1
#
_entry.id   AF-A0A3C0HPA7-F1
#
_cell.length_a   1.000
_cell.length_b   1.000
_cell.length_c   1.000
_cell.angle_alpha   90.00
_cell.angle_beta   90.00
_cell.angle_gamma   90.00
#
_symmetry.space_group_name_H-M   'P 1'
#
loop_
_entity.id
_entity.type
_entity.pdbx_description
1 polymer ?
#
loop_
_entity_poly.entity_id
_entity_poly.type
_entity_poly.pdbx_seq_one_letter_code
_entity_poly.pdbx_strand_id
1 'polypeptide(L)'
;LPFDITTTAYVDGSGRSSTNATTCEMIHATIVDPDGVGASVLPSAAESPVAGCAGSTGSALRVFAVARDSTTGLAGWYDAPNGERLTFAMLADDPSRFTVPDDAPEGTEPAGPYEFCNPLQAAMLDAITGHPYGPDLDDLGPVAPAG
;
A
#
# COMPACT_ATOMS: atom_id res chain seq x y z
N LEU A 1 -4.60 -16.48 15.16
CA LEU A 1 -4.83 -17.19 13.87
C LEU A 1 -3.48 -17.73 13.41
N PRO A 2 -3.37 -18.98 12.93
CA PRO A 2 -2.10 -19.48 12.41
C PRO A 2 -1.82 -18.73 11.11
N PHE A 3 -0.67 -18.06 11.05
CA PHE A 3 -0.21 -17.30 9.88
C PHE A 3 -0.19 -18.21 8.65
N ASP A 4 -0.82 -17.79 7.55
CA ASP A 4 -0.76 -18.54 6.29
C ASP A 4 0.54 -18.21 5.55
N ILE A 5 1.58 -18.99 5.87
CA ILE A 5 2.92 -18.85 5.29
C ILE A 5 2.95 -19.49 3.88
N THR A 6 1.91 -20.20 3.45
CA THR A 6 1.95 -20.95 2.18
C THR A 6 1.84 -20.06 0.95
N THR A 7 1.24 -18.88 1.11
CA THR A 7 1.14 -17.83 0.08
C THR A 7 2.32 -16.86 0.09
N THR A 8 3.25 -17.00 1.05
CA THR A 8 4.39 -16.11 1.21
C THR A 8 5.66 -16.79 0.72
N ALA A 9 6.33 -16.19 -0.27
CA ALA A 9 7.61 -16.64 -0.78
C ALA A 9 8.63 -15.52 -0.59
N TYR A 10 9.72 -15.78 0.14
CA TYR A 10 10.85 -14.86 0.26
C TYR A 10 12.08 -15.49 -0.39
N VAL A 11 12.45 -15.00 -1.56
CA VAL A 11 13.71 -15.31 -2.23
C VAL A 11 14.82 -14.40 -1.72
N ASP A 12 14.48 -13.16 -1.34
CA ASP A 12 15.41 -12.22 -0.69
C ASP A 12 14.69 -11.29 0.31
N GLY A 13 15.46 -10.62 1.19
CA GLY A 13 14.94 -9.66 2.17
C GLY A 13 14.86 -8.22 1.67
N SER A 14 15.19 -7.96 0.40
CA SER A 14 15.19 -6.61 -0.19
C SER A 14 13.89 -6.27 -0.90
N GLY A 15 13.03 -7.25 -1.15
CA GLY A 15 11.83 -7.09 -1.96
C GLY A 15 12.13 -6.92 -3.45
N ARG A 16 13.35 -7.19 -3.91
CA ARG A 16 13.75 -6.94 -5.31
C ARG A 16 13.42 -8.10 -6.25
N SER A 17 13.45 -9.33 -5.76
CA SER A 17 13.02 -10.48 -6.56
C SER A 17 11.54 -10.37 -6.89
N SER A 18 11.19 -10.54 -8.17
CA SER A 18 9.81 -10.67 -8.63
C SER A 18 9.13 -11.98 -8.19
N THR A 19 9.90 -12.89 -7.60
CA THR A 19 9.39 -14.12 -6.97
C THR A 19 9.03 -13.91 -5.51
N ASN A 20 9.38 -12.76 -4.92
CA ASN A 20 8.92 -12.44 -3.58
C ASN A 20 7.39 -12.24 -3.60
N ALA A 21 6.68 -12.97 -2.77
CA ALA A 21 5.25 -12.88 -2.60
C ALA A 21 4.92 -12.76 -1.11
N THR A 22 3.97 -11.90 -0.78
CA THR A 22 3.47 -11.72 0.60
C THR A 22 2.01 -11.27 0.55
N THR A 23 1.35 -11.26 1.71
CA THR A 23 -0.04 -10.83 1.84
C THR A 23 -0.13 -9.57 2.71
N CYS A 24 -1.19 -8.78 2.52
CA CYS A 24 -1.45 -7.63 3.39
C CYS A 24 -1.58 -8.05 4.86
N GLU A 25 -2.10 -9.24 5.15
CA GLU A 25 -2.19 -9.78 6.52
C GLU A 25 -0.82 -9.99 7.16
N MET A 26 0.14 -10.53 6.40
CA MET A 26 1.52 -10.73 6.88
C MET A 26 2.22 -9.40 7.14
N ILE A 27 2.04 -8.43 6.24
CA ILE A 27 2.58 -7.08 6.42
C ILE A 27 1.94 -6.43 7.65
N HIS A 28 0.61 -6.48 7.76
CA HIS A 28 -0.14 -5.91 8.87
C HIS A 28 0.30 -6.51 10.22
N ALA A 29 0.43 -7.84 10.30
CA ALA A 29 0.93 -8.51 11.49
C ALA A 29 2.34 -8.04 11.93
N THR A 30 3.15 -7.57 10.99
CA THR A 30 4.51 -7.08 11.28
C THR A 30 4.52 -5.67 11.89
N ILE A 31 3.47 -4.87 11.64
CA ILE A 31 3.40 -3.46 12.01
C ILE A 31 2.29 -3.12 13.01
N VAL A 32 1.41 -4.07 13.33
CA VAL A 32 0.30 -3.86 14.27
C VAL A 32 0.77 -3.66 15.71
N ASP A 33 1.91 -4.27 16.08
CA ASP A 33 2.52 -4.05 17.39
C ASP A 33 3.31 -2.72 17.37
N PRO A 34 2.84 -1.69 18.12
CA PRO A 34 3.46 -0.38 18.13
C PRO A 34 4.85 -0.37 18.76
N ASP A 35 5.12 -1.29 19.68
CA ASP A 35 6.42 -1.48 20.33
C ASP A 35 7.29 -2.47 19.54
N GLY A 36 6.73 -3.05 18.47
CA GLY A 36 7.39 -3.96 17.56
C GLY A 36 8.48 -3.26 16.74
N VAL A 37 9.53 -4.01 16.41
CA VAL A 37 10.62 -3.54 15.55
C VAL A 37 10.08 -3.12 14.17
N GLY A 38 9.05 -3.79 13.66
CA GLY A 38 8.45 -3.47 12.37
C GLY A 38 7.79 -2.09 12.32
N ALA A 39 7.08 -1.68 13.36
CA ALA A 39 6.40 -0.38 13.41
C ALA A 39 7.35 0.77 13.74
N SER A 40 8.38 0.53 14.56
CA SER A 40 9.30 1.55 15.07
C SER A 40 10.30 2.06 14.04
N VAL A 41 10.62 1.28 13.00
CA VAL A 41 11.56 1.66 11.94
C VAL A 41 10.90 2.41 10.77
N LEU A 42 9.58 2.55 10.79
CA LEU A 42 8.84 3.22 9.72
C LEU A 42 9.14 4.73 9.71
N PRO A 43 9.59 5.29 8.58
CA PRO A 43 9.88 6.70 8.49
C PRO A 43 8.61 7.54 8.53
N SER A 44 8.78 8.82 8.87
CA SER A 44 7.73 9.82 8.69
C SER A 44 7.36 9.91 7.20
N ALA A 45 6.06 10.02 6.88
CA ALA A 45 5.62 10.16 5.50
C ALA A 45 6.17 11.45 4.85
N ALA A 46 6.38 12.51 5.64
CA ALA A 46 7.01 13.75 5.20
C ALA A 46 8.48 13.57 4.75
N GLU A 47 9.14 12.50 5.17
CA GLU A 47 10.52 12.15 4.80
C GLU A 47 10.58 10.98 3.80
N SER A 48 9.43 10.54 3.30
CA SER A 48 9.28 9.38 2.43
C SER A 48 9.00 9.80 0.97
N PRO A 49 9.10 8.86 0.01
CA PRO A 49 8.70 9.12 -1.37
C PRO A 49 7.24 9.55 -1.57
N VAL A 50 6.37 9.36 -0.58
CA VAL A 50 4.95 9.77 -0.63
C VAL A 50 4.67 11.11 0.05
N ALA A 51 5.71 11.88 0.41
CA ALA A 51 5.56 13.18 1.06
C ALA A 51 4.65 14.16 0.27
N GLY A 52 4.67 14.09 -1.06
CA GLY A 52 3.85 14.94 -1.93
C GLY A 52 2.34 14.70 -1.83
N CYS A 53 1.92 13.49 -1.45
CA CYS A 53 0.51 13.10 -1.35
C CYS A 53 0.06 12.79 0.09
N ALA A 54 0.98 12.66 1.04
CA ALA A 54 0.66 12.53 2.46
C ALA A 54 0.12 13.82 3.09
N GLY A 55 0.24 14.96 2.41
CA GLY A 55 -0.31 16.23 2.86
C GLY A 55 0.29 16.76 4.17
N SER A 56 -0.48 17.56 4.91
CA SER A 56 -0.04 18.23 6.15
C SER A 56 0.09 17.29 7.35
N THR A 57 -0.47 16.09 7.29
CA THR A 57 -0.41 15.05 8.33
C THR A 57 0.81 14.14 8.19
N GLY A 58 1.67 14.39 7.19
CA GLY A 58 2.81 13.55 6.88
C GLY A 58 3.82 13.36 8.03
N SER A 59 3.82 14.22 9.04
CA SER A 59 4.67 14.08 10.25
C SER A 59 4.10 13.11 11.31
N ALA A 60 2.78 12.92 11.34
CA ALA A 60 2.09 11.99 12.24
C ALA A 60 1.85 10.62 11.60
N LEU A 61 1.96 10.54 10.27
CA LEU A 61 1.87 9.32 9.48
C LEU A 61 3.23 8.64 9.39
N ARG A 62 3.31 7.36 9.78
CA ARG A 62 4.47 6.50 9.52
C ARG A 62 4.17 5.56 8.38
N VAL A 63 5.03 5.53 7.37
CA VAL A 63 4.75 4.77 6.15
C VAL A 63 6.01 4.26 5.48
N PHE A 64 5.94 3.03 5.01
CA PHE A 64 6.81 2.48 4.00
C PHE A 64 6.05 2.42 2.69
N ALA A 65 6.64 2.96 1.63
CA ALA A 65 6.02 3.03 0.31
C ALA A 65 6.91 2.37 -0.74
N VAL A 66 6.29 1.64 -1.65
CA VAL A 66 6.95 1.05 -2.83
C VAL A 66 6.15 1.40 -4.06
N ALA A 67 6.86 1.77 -5.12
CA ALA A 67 6.33 1.92 -6.46
C ALA A 67 7.42 1.43 -7.41
N ARG A 68 7.20 0.28 -8.03
CA ARG A 68 8.19 -0.37 -8.88
C ARG A 68 7.50 -1.15 -9.97
N ASP A 69 7.85 -0.82 -11.22
CA ASP A 69 7.29 -1.48 -12.40
C ASP A 69 5.76 -1.53 -12.23
N SER A 70 5.13 -2.67 -12.43
CA SER A 70 3.68 -2.82 -12.29
C SER A 70 3.19 -3.06 -10.86
N THR A 71 3.99 -2.83 -9.82
CA THR A 71 3.58 -3.08 -8.42
C THR A 71 3.74 -1.83 -7.57
N THR A 72 2.73 -1.55 -6.74
CA THR A 72 2.75 -0.49 -5.74
C THR A 72 2.26 -0.99 -4.41
N GLY A 73 2.77 -0.41 -3.31
CA GLY A 73 2.34 -0.78 -1.98
C GLY A 73 2.58 0.31 -0.96
N LEU A 74 1.79 0.25 0.10
CA LEU A 74 1.90 1.08 1.29
C LEU A 74 1.74 0.21 2.53
N ALA A 75 2.52 0.48 3.56
CA ALA A 75 2.36 -0.15 4.86
C ALA A 75 2.71 0.87 5.94
N GLY A 76 1.87 1.00 6.95
CA GLY A 76 2.09 2.06 7.92
C GLY A 76 1.12 2.10 9.08
N TRP A 77 1.30 3.13 9.89
CA TRP A 77 0.37 3.48 10.95
C TRP A 77 0.20 4.99 11.07
N TYR A 78 -0.95 5.38 11.60
CA TYR A 78 -1.33 6.78 11.83
C TYR A 78 -2.03 6.91 13.18
N ASP A 79 -1.59 7.87 13.98
CA ASP A 79 -2.27 8.27 15.21
C ASP A 79 -3.29 9.37 14.87
N ALA A 80 -4.56 9.00 14.88
CA ALA A 80 -5.65 9.91 14.60
C ALA A 80 -5.92 10.87 15.79
N PRO A 81 -6.50 12.06 15.54
CA PRO A 81 -6.75 13.04 16.60
C PRO A 81 -7.69 12.58 17.71
N ASN A 82 -8.50 11.53 17.47
CA ASN A 82 -9.38 10.90 18.46
C ASN A 82 -8.64 9.94 19.41
N GLY A 83 -7.32 9.77 19.24
CA GLY A 83 -6.50 8.85 20.03
C GLY A 83 -6.49 7.41 19.52
N GLU A 84 -7.15 7.14 18.39
CA GLU A 84 -7.12 5.83 17.74
C GLU A 84 -5.87 5.70 16.86
N ARG A 85 -5.25 4.52 16.88
CA ARG A 85 -4.18 4.17 15.96
C ARG A 85 -4.73 3.31 14.84
N LEU A 86 -4.61 3.80 13.61
CA LEU A 86 -4.86 3.01 12.41
C LEU A 86 -3.58 2.34 11.97
N THR A 87 -3.66 1.04 11.65
CA THR A 87 -2.61 0.26 10.99
C THR A 87 -3.12 -0.18 9.65
N PHE A 88 -2.31 -0.05 8.61
CA PHE A 88 -2.76 -0.28 7.24
C PHE A 88 -1.70 -0.95 6.39
N ALA A 89 -2.15 -1.74 5.43
CA ALA A 89 -1.32 -2.36 4.41
C ALA A 89 -2.10 -2.43 3.10
N MET A 90 -1.44 -2.08 2.01
CA MET A 90 -1.95 -2.16 0.64
C MET A 90 -0.85 -2.71 -0.26
N LEU A 91 -1.24 -3.66 -1.10
CA LEU A 91 -0.47 -4.15 -2.22
C LEU A 91 -1.39 -4.10 -3.44
N ALA A 92 -0.91 -3.51 -4.53
CA ALA A 92 -1.62 -3.47 -5.79
C ALA A 92 -0.66 -3.79 -6.93
N ASP A 93 -1.09 -4.71 -7.79
CA ASP A 93 -0.46 -4.99 -9.06
C ASP A 93 -1.30 -4.36 -10.17
N ASP A 94 -0.65 -3.95 -11.26
CA ASP A 94 -1.31 -3.37 -12.42
C ASP A 94 -2.36 -4.36 -12.98
N PRO A 95 -3.64 -3.98 -13.02
CA PRO A 95 -4.70 -4.85 -13.53
C PRO A 95 -4.49 -5.28 -14.98
N SER A 96 -3.71 -4.54 -15.77
CA SER A 96 -3.36 -4.93 -17.15
C SER A 96 -2.54 -6.22 -17.21
N ARG A 97 -1.88 -6.63 -16.12
CA ARG A 97 -1.22 -7.95 -16.01
C ARG A 97 -2.20 -9.12 -15.88
N PHE A 98 -3.44 -8.87 -15.43
CA PHE A 98 -4.47 -9.90 -15.31
C PHE A 98 -5.33 -10.02 -16.58
N THR A 99 -5.19 -9.09 -17.52
CA THR A 99 -6.03 -8.99 -18.73
C THR A 99 -5.21 -8.81 -20.00
N VAL A 100 -4.18 -9.61 -20.23
CA VAL A 100 -3.67 -9.78 -21.60
C VAL A 100 -4.41 -10.98 -22.21
N PRO A 101 -5.49 -10.78 -23.01
CA PRO A 101 -5.98 -11.83 -23.88
C PRO A 101 -4.84 -12.34 -24.77
N ASP A 102 -4.80 -13.64 -25.06
CA ASP A 102 -3.82 -14.25 -25.98
C ASP A 102 -3.78 -13.56 -27.36
N ASP A 103 -4.79 -12.76 -27.71
CA ASP A 103 -4.99 -12.10 -28.99
C ASP A 103 -4.60 -10.60 -28.98
N ALA A 104 -4.06 -10.08 -27.87
CA ALA A 104 -3.72 -8.66 -27.77
C ALA A 104 -2.58 -8.31 -28.75
N PRO A 105 -2.70 -7.23 -29.54
CA PRO A 105 -1.66 -6.84 -30.50
C PRO A 105 -0.32 -6.62 -29.78
N GLU A 106 0.76 -7.15 -30.37
CA GLU A 106 2.13 -6.96 -29.88
C GLU A 106 2.41 -5.45 -29.72
N GLY A 107 2.56 -5.01 -28.46
CA GLY A 107 2.65 -3.59 -28.10
C GLY A 107 1.62 -3.12 -27.06
N THR A 108 0.76 -3.99 -26.54
CA THR A 108 0.04 -3.74 -25.28
C THR A 108 0.99 -3.94 -24.11
N GLU A 109 1.95 -3.02 -23.97
CA GLU A 109 2.78 -2.92 -22.79
C GLU A 109 1.89 -2.68 -21.55
N PRO A 110 2.25 -3.21 -20.37
CA PRO A 110 1.60 -2.86 -19.11
C PRO A 110 1.58 -1.33 -18.94
N ALA A 111 0.58 -0.81 -18.24
CA ALA A 111 0.34 0.61 -18.07
C ALA A 111 1.40 1.26 -17.16
N GLY A 112 2.62 1.36 -17.69
CA GLY A 112 3.77 2.05 -17.12
C GLY A 112 4.21 1.54 -15.75
N PRO A 113 5.37 1.99 -15.27
CA PRO A 113 5.69 1.80 -13.87
C PRO A 113 4.70 2.60 -13.01
N TYR A 114 4.19 2.01 -11.92
CA TYR A 114 3.60 2.80 -10.84
C TYR A 114 4.64 3.81 -10.37
N GLU A 115 4.22 5.06 -10.29
CA GLU A 115 4.96 6.12 -9.63
C GLU A 115 4.51 6.26 -8.17
N PHE A 116 5.38 6.86 -7.34
CA PHE A 116 4.97 7.28 -6.01
C PHE A 116 3.89 8.36 -6.12
N CYS A 117 2.97 8.36 -5.15
CA CYS A 117 1.79 9.23 -5.18
C CYS A 117 0.87 9.02 -6.39
N ASN A 118 0.84 7.79 -6.92
CA ASN A 118 -0.23 7.39 -7.83
C ASN A 118 -1.62 7.55 -7.16
N PRO A 119 -2.71 7.65 -7.94
CA PRO A 119 -4.04 7.92 -7.40
C PRO A 119 -4.49 6.95 -6.30
N LEU A 120 -4.09 5.68 -6.36
CA LEU A 120 -4.44 4.69 -5.36
C LEU A 120 -3.74 4.96 -4.02
N GLN A 121 -2.42 5.22 -4.07
CA GLN A 121 -1.66 5.63 -2.88
C GLN A 121 -2.23 6.92 -2.28
N ALA A 122 -2.50 7.92 -3.11
CA ALA A 122 -3.03 9.19 -2.66
C ALA A 122 -4.40 9.05 -1.99
N ALA A 123 -5.33 8.30 -2.61
CA ALA A 123 -6.66 8.07 -2.06
C ALA A 123 -6.61 7.30 -0.73
N MET A 124 -5.76 6.28 -0.63
CA MET A 124 -5.60 5.53 0.62
C MET A 124 -5.06 6.42 1.75
N LEU A 125 -4.03 7.23 1.47
CA LEU A 125 -3.45 8.14 2.47
C LEU A 125 -4.42 9.24 2.89
N ASP A 126 -5.20 9.78 1.96
CA ASP A 126 -6.24 10.77 2.24
C ASP A 126 -7.30 10.19 3.19
N ALA A 127 -7.80 8.98 2.91
CA ALA A 127 -8.79 8.34 3.78
C ALA A 127 -8.24 8.05 5.19
N ILE A 128 -7.02 7.51 5.30
CA ILE A 128 -6.38 7.23 6.59
C ILE A 128 -6.21 8.51 7.39
N THR A 129 -5.72 9.57 6.76
CA THR A 129 -5.41 10.82 7.46
C THR A 129 -6.64 11.66 7.75
N GLY A 130 -7.74 11.43 7.03
CA GLY A 130 -9.06 11.97 7.31
C GLY A 130 -9.74 11.36 8.55
N HIS A 131 -9.34 10.17 9.00
CA HIS A 131 -9.94 9.49 10.16
C HIS A 131 -9.91 10.33 11.45
N PRO A 132 -10.99 10.34 12.26
CA PRO A 132 -12.25 9.59 12.13
C PRO A 132 -13.34 10.29 11.31
N TYR A 133 -12.99 11.36 10.60
CA TYR A 133 -13.95 12.22 9.91
C TYR A 133 -13.87 12.11 8.37
N GLY A 134 -13.02 11.20 7.87
CA GLY A 134 -12.85 10.88 6.45
C GLY A 134 -13.87 9.85 5.96
N PRO A 135 -13.93 9.58 4.65
CA PRO A 135 -14.75 8.51 4.11
C PRO A 135 -14.36 7.16 4.73
N ASP A 136 -15.33 6.29 4.99
CA ASP A 136 -15.06 4.98 5.57
C ASP A 136 -14.26 4.14 4.55
N LEU A 137 -13.46 3.17 5.01
CA LEU A 137 -12.72 2.27 4.11
C LEU A 137 -13.65 1.53 3.12
N ASP A 138 -14.91 1.31 3.51
CA ASP A 138 -15.95 0.73 2.65
C ASP A 138 -16.38 1.67 1.51
N ASP A 139 -16.21 2.99 1.68
CA ASP A 139 -16.44 4.00 0.64
C ASP A 139 -15.29 4.06 -0.39
N LEU A 140 -14.14 3.44 -0.07
CA LEU A 140 -12.99 3.28 -0.98
C LEU A 140 -13.08 2.00 -1.84
N GLY A 141 -14.19 1.28 -1.76
CA GLY A 141 -14.47 0.16 -2.65
C GLY A 141 -14.39 0.58 -4.13
N PRO A 142 -14.10 -0.35 -5.05
CA PRO A 142 -13.92 -0.03 -6.46
C PRO A 142 -15.15 0.73 -6.96
N VAL A 143 -14.94 1.98 -7.39
CA VAL A 143 -15.98 2.82 -7.99
C VAL A 143 -16.60 2.00 -9.10
N ALA A 144 -17.90 1.68 -8.95
CA ALA A 144 -18.63 0.90 -9.93
C ALA A 144 -18.39 1.51 -11.32
N PRO A 145 -18.08 0.71 -12.36
CA PRO A 145 -17.81 1.25 -13.67
C PRO A 145 -19.03 2.07 -14.11
N ALA A 146 -18.78 3.32 -14.52
CA ALA A 146 -19.81 4.16 -15.09
C ALA A 146 -20.42 3.40 -16.28
N GLY A 147 -21.72 3.10 -16.17
CA GLY A 147 -22.48 2.43 -17.22
C GLY A 147 -22.69 3.28 -18.46
#